data_AF-L0NGB4-F1
#
_entry.id   AF-L0NGB4-F1
#
_cell.length_a   1.000
_cell.length_b   1.000
_cell.length_c   1.000
_cell.angle_alpha   90.00
_cell.angle_beta   90.00
_cell.angle_gamma   90.00
#
_symmetry.space_group_name_H-M   'P 1'
#
loop_
_entity.id
_entity.type
_entity.pdbx_description
1 polymer ?
#
loop_
_entity_poly.entity_id
_entity_poly.type
_entity_poly.pdbx_seq_one_letter_code
_entity_poly.pdbx_strand_id
1 'polypeptide(L)'
;MVAFFYGFAVDGMGRADRSRSELEALQSELAELEGVIAQAAQAVSTIARARAIPALDDPLPGSAGTLADGWSSTGPRIAAKLSALSTRIDAAMAPLEDEPQRTLKERVWIALVSLFSLRWTRPAKVPADELSTVLADLDVLQSLLITYRERLVAVRHSVEADLIDLSGHRAMLADRLAEHGAAQGEPITGTAVEVETRLQSIQDLTIELNRQVNDANILLNKLAIEAERAILLKDVLSPDNPELLVRQEWPVLPHLAPLMGLREKDMLSSVEIDRRKQKIDARFSERFAMNRSPAERAGHGRPLEPEVHHA
;
A
#
# COMPACT_ATOMS: atom_id res chain seq x y z
N MET A 1 38.41 1.48 -25.79
CA MET A 1 37.44 2.34 -25.09
C MET A 1 36.02 1.83 -25.36
N VAL A 2 35.72 0.56 -25.04
CA VAL A 2 34.41 -0.12 -25.28
C VAL A 2 33.97 -0.95 -24.06
N ALA A 3 34.76 -0.98 -22.96
CA ALA A 3 34.52 -1.87 -21.83
C ALA A 3 33.64 -1.31 -20.69
N PHE A 4 33.14 -0.07 -20.78
CA PHE A 4 32.39 0.57 -19.69
C PHE A 4 30.86 0.55 -19.83
N PHE A 5 30.31 0.12 -20.97
CA PHE A 5 28.86 0.08 -21.18
C PHE A 5 28.19 -1.25 -20.81
N TYR A 6 28.95 -2.33 -20.60
CA TYR A 6 28.39 -3.63 -20.24
C TYR A 6 28.00 -3.78 -18.76
N GLY A 7 28.48 -2.89 -17.87
CA GLY A 7 28.18 -2.97 -16.43
C GLY A 7 26.78 -2.47 -16.04
N PHE A 8 26.23 -1.49 -16.75
CA PHE A 8 24.94 -0.88 -16.40
C PHE A 8 23.72 -1.71 -16.84
N ALA A 9 23.83 -2.47 -17.93
CA ALA A 9 22.73 -3.29 -18.44
C ALA A 9 22.44 -4.52 -17.56
N VAL A 10 23.48 -5.13 -16.98
CA VAL A 10 23.34 -6.33 -16.14
C VAL A 10 22.71 -6.00 -14.79
N ASP A 11 23.02 -4.84 -14.22
CA ASP A 11 22.48 -4.43 -12.91
C ASP A 11 21.01 -3.96 -12.97
N GLY A 12 20.59 -3.40 -14.12
CA GLY A 12 19.20 -3.02 -14.36
C GLY A 12 18.26 -4.23 -14.48
N MET A 13 18.68 -5.28 -15.21
CA MET A 13 17.86 -6.47 -15.44
C MET A 13 17.60 -7.23 -14.14
N GLY A 14 18.62 -7.42 -13.30
CA GLY A 14 18.46 -8.07 -12.00
C GLY A 14 17.63 -7.29 -10.97
N ARG A 15 17.43 -5.97 -11.16
CA ARG A 15 16.55 -5.16 -10.30
C ARG A 15 15.07 -5.32 -10.68
N ALA A 16 14.78 -5.34 -11.98
CA ALA A 16 13.41 -5.53 -12.48
C ALA A 16 12.87 -6.93 -12.11
N ASP A 17 13.67 -7.98 -12.27
CA ASP A 17 13.28 -9.34 -11.92
C ASP A 17 13.02 -9.50 -10.42
N ARG A 18 13.87 -8.89 -9.57
CA ARG A 18 13.64 -8.85 -8.11
C ARG A 18 12.36 -8.09 -7.76
N SER A 19 12.12 -6.94 -8.40
CA SER A 19 10.92 -6.14 -8.15
C SER A 19 9.65 -6.94 -8.46
N ARG A 20 9.66 -7.65 -9.59
CA ARG A 20 8.55 -8.50 -10.05
C ARG A 20 8.31 -9.69 -9.13
N SER A 21 9.36 -10.42 -8.78
CA SER A 21 9.27 -11.56 -7.86
C SER A 21 8.71 -11.15 -6.50
N GLU A 22 9.08 -9.99 -6.00
CA GLU A 22 8.52 -9.44 -4.75
C GLU A 22 7.03 -9.10 -4.87
N LEU A 23 6.59 -8.53 -6.00
CA LEU A 23 5.17 -8.23 -6.25
C LEU A 23 4.34 -9.52 -6.38
N GLU A 24 4.87 -10.54 -7.04
CA GLU A 24 4.24 -11.87 -7.15
C GLU A 24 4.10 -12.52 -5.76
N ALA A 25 5.12 -12.40 -4.90
CA ALA A 25 5.05 -12.87 -3.52
C ALA A 25 3.97 -12.13 -2.71
N LEU A 26 3.92 -10.79 -2.80
CA LEU A 26 2.89 -9.98 -2.15
C LEU A 26 1.47 -10.33 -2.65
N GLN A 27 1.33 -10.59 -3.95
CA GLN A 27 0.06 -11.04 -4.52
C GLN A 27 -0.38 -12.39 -3.94
N SER A 28 0.54 -13.35 -3.82
CA SER A 28 0.25 -14.67 -3.22
C SER A 28 -0.18 -14.52 -1.75
N GLU A 29 0.53 -13.71 -0.98
CA GLU A 29 0.21 -13.47 0.43
C GLU A 29 -1.15 -12.80 0.63
N LEU A 30 -1.50 -11.82 -0.21
CA LEU A 30 -2.81 -11.20 -0.19
C LEU A 30 -3.92 -12.20 -0.57
N ALA A 31 -3.67 -13.07 -1.57
CA ALA A 31 -4.64 -14.09 -1.95
C ALA A 31 -4.86 -15.13 -0.83
N GLU A 32 -3.81 -15.51 -0.10
CA GLU A 32 -3.92 -16.36 1.09
C GLU A 32 -4.75 -15.68 2.19
N LEU A 33 -4.48 -14.40 2.47
CA LEU A 33 -5.25 -13.60 3.42
C LEU A 33 -6.72 -13.48 3.00
N GLU A 34 -7.02 -13.25 1.72
CA GLU A 34 -8.38 -13.25 1.19
C GLU A 34 -9.10 -14.59 1.41
N GLY A 35 -8.37 -15.70 1.30
CA GLY A 35 -8.85 -17.03 1.65
C GLY A 35 -9.25 -17.14 3.12
N VAL A 36 -8.39 -16.67 4.03
CA VAL A 36 -8.67 -16.63 5.49
C VAL A 36 -9.88 -15.75 5.79
N ILE A 37 -9.97 -14.56 5.18
CA ILE A 37 -11.10 -13.64 5.32
C ILE A 37 -12.40 -14.31 4.86
N ALA A 38 -12.37 -15.02 3.72
CA ALA A 38 -13.54 -15.71 3.19
C ALA A 38 -14.01 -16.86 4.11
N GLN A 39 -13.07 -17.62 4.67
CA GLN A 39 -13.38 -18.68 5.65
C GLN A 39 -14.02 -18.11 6.91
N ALA A 40 -13.48 -17.01 7.44
CA ALA A 40 -14.03 -16.31 8.60
C ALA A 40 -15.48 -15.88 8.36
N ALA A 41 -15.74 -15.23 7.22
CA ALA A 41 -17.08 -14.79 6.84
C ALA A 41 -18.06 -15.96 6.73
N GLN A 42 -17.62 -17.06 6.10
CA GLN A 42 -18.46 -18.24 5.92
C GLN A 42 -18.78 -18.91 7.25
N ALA A 43 -17.82 -18.97 8.18
CA ALA A 43 -18.04 -19.51 9.52
C ALA A 43 -19.08 -18.69 10.29
N VAL A 44 -18.92 -17.36 10.33
CA VAL A 44 -19.88 -16.46 10.99
C VAL A 44 -21.28 -16.62 10.37
N SER A 45 -21.38 -16.63 9.05
CA SER A 45 -22.66 -16.77 8.36
C SER A 45 -23.32 -18.13 8.61
N THR A 46 -22.52 -19.20 8.77
CA THR A 46 -23.02 -20.52 9.10
C THR A 46 -23.62 -20.55 10.52
N ILE A 47 -22.94 -19.93 11.49
CA ILE A 47 -23.43 -19.79 12.87
C ILE A 47 -24.74 -18.97 12.88
N ALA A 48 -24.76 -17.84 12.19
CA ALA A 48 -25.94 -16.97 12.08
C ALA A 48 -27.15 -17.70 11.50
N ARG A 49 -26.98 -18.39 10.36
CA ARG A 49 -28.08 -19.14 9.72
C ARG A 49 -28.55 -20.33 10.54
N ALA A 50 -27.62 -21.09 11.13
CA ALA A 50 -27.97 -22.23 11.98
C ALA A 50 -28.63 -21.77 13.29
N ARG A 51 -28.38 -20.51 13.70
CA ARG A 51 -28.76 -19.97 15.00
C ARG A 51 -28.32 -20.93 16.10
N ALA A 52 -27.08 -21.38 15.98
CA ALA A 52 -26.46 -22.37 16.84
C ALA A 52 -25.00 -21.96 17.04
N ILE A 53 -24.56 -21.95 18.30
CA ILE A 53 -23.18 -21.61 18.66
C ILE A 53 -22.41 -22.92 18.80
N PRO A 54 -21.33 -23.12 18.01
CA PRO A 54 -20.45 -24.26 18.19
C PRO A 54 -19.72 -24.14 19.53
N ALA A 55 -19.41 -25.29 20.13
CA ALA A 55 -18.67 -25.39 21.39
C ALA A 55 -17.41 -24.52 21.36
N LEU A 56 -17.03 -23.94 22.50
CA LEU A 56 -15.88 -23.01 22.58
C LEU A 56 -14.55 -23.64 22.12
N ASP A 57 -14.41 -24.95 22.31
CA ASP A 57 -13.21 -25.70 21.91
C ASP A 57 -13.03 -25.80 20.38
N ASP A 58 -14.05 -25.44 19.60
CA ASP A 58 -13.97 -25.33 18.14
C ASP A 58 -13.64 -23.87 17.76
N PRO A 59 -12.36 -23.56 17.42
CA PRO A 59 -11.96 -22.21 17.07
C PRO A 59 -12.63 -21.80 15.76
N LEU A 60 -13.08 -20.54 15.70
CA LEU A 60 -13.57 -19.97 14.44
C LEU A 60 -12.45 -20.00 13.40
N PRO A 61 -12.62 -20.69 12.26
CA PRO A 61 -11.64 -20.62 11.19
C PRO A 61 -11.55 -19.16 10.71
N GLY A 62 -10.32 -18.68 10.49
CA GLY A 62 -10.10 -17.26 10.17
C GLY A 62 -10.42 -16.31 11.32
N SER A 63 -10.14 -16.70 12.56
CA SER A 63 -10.28 -15.83 13.73
C SER A 63 -9.58 -14.47 13.56
N ALA A 64 -9.99 -13.49 14.36
CA ALA A 64 -9.37 -12.17 14.39
C ALA A 64 -7.84 -12.25 14.57
N GLY A 65 -7.35 -13.18 15.40
CA GLY A 65 -5.92 -13.40 15.62
C GLY A 65 -5.21 -13.86 14.35
N THR A 66 -5.75 -14.86 13.64
CA THR A 66 -5.17 -15.37 12.39
C THR A 66 -5.08 -14.28 11.31
N LEU A 67 -6.13 -13.46 11.19
CA LEU A 67 -6.13 -12.32 10.27
C LEU A 67 -5.12 -11.25 10.68
N ALA A 68 -5.05 -10.94 11.97
CA ALA A 68 -4.11 -9.96 12.50
C ALA A 68 -2.66 -10.40 12.25
N ASP A 69 -2.35 -11.68 12.50
CA ASP A 69 -1.02 -12.26 12.29
C ASP A 69 -0.62 -12.20 10.82
N GLY A 70 -1.49 -12.67 9.92
CA GLY A 70 -1.20 -12.63 8.49
C GLY A 70 -0.97 -11.19 8.00
N TRP A 71 -1.86 -10.25 8.36
CA TRP A 71 -1.71 -8.84 7.97
C TRP A 71 -0.49 -8.17 8.61
N SER A 72 -0.11 -8.54 9.83
CA SER A 72 1.07 -7.99 10.51
C SER A 72 2.37 -8.30 9.76
N SER A 73 2.38 -9.35 8.93
CA SER A 73 3.50 -9.69 8.06
C SER A 73 3.41 -9.03 6.68
N THR A 74 2.24 -9.06 6.04
CA THR A 74 2.06 -8.58 4.66
C THR A 74 1.97 -7.05 4.58
N GLY A 75 1.22 -6.40 5.47
CA GLY A 75 1.01 -4.95 5.45
C GLY A 75 2.31 -4.14 5.50
N PRO A 76 3.23 -4.41 6.45
CA PRO A 76 4.53 -3.72 6.50
C PRO A 76 5.42 -3.97 5.28
N ARG A 77 5.31 -5.13 4.61
CA ARG A 77 6.07 -5.41 3.38
C ARG A 77 5.56 -4.60 2.20
N ILE A 78 4.24 -4.47 2.05
CA ILE A 78 3.66 -3.55 1.07
C ILE A 78 4.11 -2.10 1.36
N ALA A 79 4.09 -1.69 2.62
CA ALA A 79 4.57 -0.37 3.03
C ALA A 79 6.06 -0.17 2.72
N ALA A 80 6.90 -1.17 2.95
CA ALA A 80 8.32 -1.13 2.65
C ALA A 80 8.57 -1.02 1.14
N LYS A 81 7.86 -1.80 0.32
CA LYS A 81 7.89 -1.70 -1.15
C LYS A 81 7.50 -0.30 -1.62
N LEU A 82 6.41 0.24 -1.11
CA LEU A 82 5.94 1.58 -1.46
C LEU A 82 6.93 2.67 -1.03
N SER A 83 7.59 2.50 0.11
CA SER A 83 8.67 3.39 0.56
C SER A 83 9.88 3.31 -0.37
N ALA A 84 10.27 2.12 -0.82
CA ALA A 84 11.35 1.95 -1.78
C ALA A 84 11.04 2.61 -3.14
N LEU A 85 9.79 2.51 -3.61
CA LEU A 85 9.33 3.23 -4.82
C LEU A 85 9.35 4.75 -4.61
N SER A 86 8.87 5.24 -3.45
CA SER A 86 8.95 6.66 -3.07
C SER A 86 10.40 7.17 -3.08
N THR A 87 11.35 6.42 -2.52
CA THR A 87 12.77 6.80 -2.53
C THR A 87 13.34 6.86 -3.94
N ARG A 88 12.90 5.98 -4.86
CA ARG A 88 13.31 6.05 -6.27
C ARG A 88 12.75 7.30 -6.96
N ILE A 89 11.51 7.68 -6.65
CA ILE A 89 10.91 8.94 -7.13
C ILE A 89 11.68 10.14 -6.57
N ASP A 90 12.00 10.14 -5.28
CA ASP A 90 12.78 11.21 -4.64
C ASP A 90 14.19 11.33 -5.27
N ALA A 91 14.87 10.21 -5.50
CA ALA A 91 16.16 10.19 -6.18
C ALA A 91 16.06 10.69 -7.64
N ALA A 92 14.93 10.45 -8.30
CA ALA A 92 14.65 10.96 -9.64
C ALA A 92 14.40 12.49 -9.63
N MET A 93 13.83 13.02 -8.55
CA MET A 93 13.58 14.45 -8.36
C MET A 93 14.80 15.24 -7.92
N ALA A 94 15.70 14.67 -7.11
CA ALA A 94 16.82 15.38 -6.48
C ALA A 94 17.67 16.23 -7.46
N PRO A 95 18.01 15.77 -8.69
CA PRO A 95 18.75 16.60 -9.64
C PRO A 95 18.01 17.87 -10.11
N LEU A 96 16.69 17.91 -10.00
CA LEU A 96 15.86 19.07 -10.36
C LEU A 96 15.77 20.09 -9.21
N GLU A 97 15.95 19.64 -7.96
CA GLU A 97 15.93 20.49 -6.76
C GLU A 97 17.30 21.14 -6.49
N ASP A 98 18.38 20.42 -6.77
CA ASP A 98 19.76 20.90 -6.62
C ASP A 98 20.17 21.93 -7.70
N GLU A 99 19.38 22.08 -8.77
CA GLU A 99 19.54 23.23 -9.66
C GLU A 99 18.96 24.47 -8.97
N PRO A 100 19.78 25.51 -8.67
CA PRO A 100 19.29 26.73 -8.02
C PRO A 100 18.11 27.27 -8.84
N GLN A 101 16.99 27.58 -8.17
CA GLN A 101 15.78 28.09 -8.82
C GLN A 101 16.16 29.25 -9.75
N ARG A 102 16.18 28.94 -11.05
CA ARG A 102 16.65 29.87 -12.07
C ARG A 102 15.76 31.10 -12.05
N THR A 103 16.38 32.25 -11.90
CA THR A 103 15.71 33.55 -11.97
C THR A 103 14.97 33.69 -13.31
N LEU A 104 13.94 34.55 -13.38
CA LEU A 104 13.21 34.81 -14.64
C LEU A 104 14.17 35.14 -15.81
N LYS A 105 15.26 35.85 -15.53
CA LYS A 105 16.32 36.13 -16.50
C LYS A 105 17.06 34.88 -16.97
N GLU A 106 17.39 33.96 -16.07
CA GLU A 106 18.06 32.70 -16.42
C GLU A 106 17.13 31.75 -17.18
N ARG A 107 15.82 31.72 -16.87
CA ARG A 107 14.84 30.94 -17.64
C ARG A 107 14.73 31.44 -19.08
N VAL A 108 14.64 32.76 -19.27
CA VAL A 108 14.59 33.38 -20.60
C VAL A 108 15.92 33.17 -21.33
N TRP A 109 17.05 33.32 -20.64
CA TRP A 109 18.37 33.11 -21.24
C TRP A 109 18.60 31.65 -21.63
N ILE A 110 18.15 30.67 -20.84
CA ILE A 110 18.23 29.26 -21.19
C ILE A 110 17.23 28.87 -22.27
N ALA A 111 16.03 29.47 -22.32
CA ALA A 111 15.14 29.34 -23.47
C ALA A 111 15.82 29.87 -24.75
N LEU A 112 16.58 30.98 -24.64
CA LEU A 112 17.35 31.55 -25.75
C LEU A 112 18.56 30.68 -26.12
N VAL A 113 19.29 30.15 -25.14
CA VAL A 113 20.46 29.30 -25.35
C VAL A 113 20.07 27.91 -25.84
N SER A 114 18.96 27.32 -25.37
CA SER A 114 18.42 26.05 -25.88
C SER A 114 17.99 26.13 -27.34
N LEU A 115 17.50 27.30 -27.79
CA LEU A 115 17.27 27.64 -29.20
C LEU A 115 18.57 27.65 -30.02
N PHE A 116 19.72 27.96 -29.41
CA PHE A 116 21.04 28.00 -30.08
C PHE A 116 21.92 26.76 -29.80
N SER A 117 21.59 25.93 -28.81
CA SER A 117 22.39 24.80 -28.34
C SER A 117 21.77 23.44 -28.65
N LEU A 118 21.18 23.30 -29.85
CA LEU A 118 20.66 22.06 -30.47
C LEU A 118 21.67 20.90 -30.56
N ARG A 119 22.85 21.00 -29.94
CA ARG A 119 23.93 20.02 -30.07
C ARG A 119 24.52 19.51 -28.75
N TRP A 120 24.12 20.05 -27.59
CA TRP A 120 24.70 19.64 -26.31
C TRP A 120 23.65 19.55 -25.20
N THR A 121 22.72 18.62 -25.32
CA THR A 121 21.88 18.18 -24.20
C THR A 121 22.72 17.32 -23.27
N ARG A 122 23.01 17.81 -22.06
CA ARG A 122 23.44 16.92 -20.97
C ARG A 122 22.28 15.95 -20.70
N PRO A 123 22.49 14.63 -20.79
CA PRO A 123 21.43 13.70 -20.44
C PRO A 123 21.09 13.90 -18.97
N ALA A 124 19.82 14.17 -18.67
CA ALA A 124 19.30 13.99 -17.32
C ALA A 124 19.68 12.58 -16.89
N LYS A 125 20.45 12.45 -15.80
CA LYS A 125 21.08 11.19 -15.39
C LYS A 125 20.10 10.14 -14.84
N VAL A 126 18.80 10.47 -14.77
CA VAL A 126 17.75 9.54 -14.38
C VAL A 126 17.05 9.10 -15.66
N PRO A 127 17.21 7.83 -16.09
CA PRO A 127 16.60 7.38 -17.32
C PRO A 127 15.08 7.37 -17.17
N ALA A 128 14.35 7.99 -18.09
CA ALA A 128 12.88 7.99 -18.14
C ALA A 128 12.28 6.56 -18.07
N ASP A 129 13.07 5.55 -18.43
CA ASP A 129 12.77 4.13 -18.33
C ASP A 129 12.61 3.66 -16.87
N GLU A 130 13.36 4.26 -15.93
CA GLU A 130 13.24 3.94 -14.51
C GLU A 130 11.87 4.37 -13.96
N LEU A 131 11.38 5.55 -14.35
CA LEU A 131 10.06 6.02 -13.94
C LEU A 131 8.93 5.20 -14.58
N SER A 132 9.09 4.74 -15.82
CA SER A 132 8.15 3.78 -16.43
C SER A 132 8.05 2.51 -15.60
N THR A 133 9.18 2.00 -15.11
CA THR A 133 9.22 0.81 -14.25
C THR A 133 8.56 1.07 -12.89
N VAL A 134 8.84 2.22 -12.26
CA VAL A 134 8.20 2.62 -11.00
C VAL A 134 6.69 2.73 -11.17
N LEU A 135 6.20 3.35 -12.25
CA LEU A 135 4.78 3.48 -12.53
C LEU A 135 4.11 2.13 -12.75
N ALA A 136 4.77 1.19 -13.45
CA ALA A 136 4.27 -0.17 -13.60
C ALA A 136 4.15 -0.89 -12.25
N ASP A 137 5.17 -0.78 -11.39
CA ASP A 137 5.13 -1.36 -10.04
C ASP A 137 4.01 -0.74 -9.17
N LEU A 138 3.80 0.58 -9.27
CA LEU A 138 2.70 1.27 -8.58
C LEU A 138 1.32 0.85 -9.10
N ASP A 139 1.16 0.65 -10.40
CA ASP A 139 -0.10 0.18 -11.00
C ASP A 139 -0.48 -1.23 -10.53
N VAL A 140 0.49 -2.14 -10.46
CA VAL A 140 0.29 -3.49 -9.90
C VAL A 140 -0.10 -3.41 -8.43
N LEU A 141 0.62 -2.63 -7.61
CA LEU A 141 0.27 -2.45 -6.20
C LEU A 141 -1.11 -1.84 -6.00
N GLN A 142 -1.51 -0.90 -6.87
CA GLN A 142 -2.84 -0.28 -6.83
C GLN A 142 -3.93 -1.34 -7.05
N SER A 143 -3.74 -2.21 -8.04
CA SER A 143 -4.64 -3.32 -8.33
C SER A 143 -4.82 -4.25 -7.12
N LEU A 144 -3.71 -4.68 -6.52
CA LEU A 144 -3.69 -5.58 -5.37
C LEU A 144 -4.41 -4.95 -4.17
N LEU A 145 -4.09 -3.70 -3.85
CA LEU A 145 -4.67 -3.00 -2.69
C LEU A 145 -6.15 -2.67 -2.86
N ILE A 146 -6.60 -2.29 -4.06
CA ILE A 146 -8.02 -2.06 -4.33
C ILE A 146 -8.80 -3.36 -4.15
N THR A 147 -8.34 -4.44 -4.79
CA THR A 147 -8.99 -5.76 -4.74
C THR A 147 -9.12 -6.24 -3.30
N TYR A 148 -8.01 -6.18 -2.55
CA TYR A 148 -7.97 -6.57 -1.14
C TYR A 148 -8.93 -5.73 -0.28
N ARG A 149 -8.90 -4.40 -0.44
CA ARG A 149 -9.78 -3.48 0.30
C ARG A 149 -11.25 -3.73 0.01
N GLU A 150 -11.62 -3.91 -1.25
CA GLU A 150 -13.01 -4.19 -1.64
C GLU A 150 -13.50 -5.49 -1.02
N ARG A 151 -12.64 -6.52 -1.00
CA ARG A 151 -12.95 -7.79 -0.34
C ARG A 151 -13.15 -7.61 1.17
N LEU A 152 -12.25 -6.89 1.84
CA LEU A 152 -12.37 -6.58 3.27
C LEU A 152 -13.68 -5.85 3.60
N VAL A 153 -14.03 -4.81 2.83
CA VAL A 153 -15.26 -4.03 3.05
C VAL A 153 -16.50 -4.89 2.85
N ALA A 154 -16.53 -5.71 1.80
CA ALA A 154 -17.66 -6.61 1.54
C ALA A 154 -17.86 -7.63 2.67
N VAL A 155 -16.77 -8.25 3.12
CA VAL A 155 -16.81 -9.24 4.19
C VAL A 155 -17.17 -8.61 5.52
N ARG A 156 -16.61 -7.44 5.84
CA ARG A 156 -16.99 -6.68 7.04
C ARG A 156 -18.49 -6.44 7.09
N HIS A 157 -19.11 -5.92 6.03
CA HIS A 157 -20.55 -5.66 6.03
C HIS A 157 -21.37 -6.95 6.22
N SER A 158 -20.93 -8.08 5.64
CA SER A 158 -21.59 -9.37 5.84
C SER A 158 -21.49 -9.84 7.30
N VAL A 159 -20.29 -9.77 7.89
CA VAL A 159 -20.04 -10.19 9.27
C VAL A 159 -20.78 -9.28 10.26
N GLU A 160 -20.82 -7.97 10.03
CA GLU A 160 -21.58 -7.01 10.83
C GLU A 160 -23.08 -7.32 10.81
N ALA A 161 -23.64 -7.63 9.63
CA ALA A 161 -25.04 -7.99 9.51
C ALA A 161 -25.36 -9.30 10.27
N ASP A 162 -24.52 -10.32 10.13
CA ASP A 162 -24.67 -11.61 10.82
C ASP A 162 -24.50 -11.45 12.35
N LEU A 163 -23.59 -10.60 12.81
CA LEU A 163 -23.40 -10.28 14.23
C LEU A 163 -24.63 -9.60 14.83
N ILE A 164 -25.25 -8.66 14.11
CA ILE A 164 -26.49 -8.00 14.54
C ILE A 164 -27.61 -9.03 14.67
N ASP A 165 -27.77 -9.92 13.69
CA ASP A 165 -28.79 -10.99 13.74
C ASP A 165 -28.57 -11.93 14.93
N LEU A 166 -27.33 -12.39 15.15
CA LEU A 166 -26.98 -13.24 16.29
C LEU A 166 -27.24 -12.55 17.63
N SER A 167 -26.86 -11.28 17.75
CA SER A 167 -27.08 -10.49 18.97
C SER A 167 -28.57 -10.32 19.27
N GLY A 168 -29.41 -10.14 18.24
CA GLY A 168 -30.87 -10.09 18.39
C GLY A 168 -31.48 -11.40 18.88
N HIS A 169 -30.83 -12.53 18.62
CA HIS A 169 -31.28 -13.87 19.02
C HIS A 169 -30.56 -14.44 20.27
N ARG A 170 -29.79 -13.61 20.98
CA ARG A 170 -28.93 -14.04 22.11
C ARG A 170 -29.64 -14.92 23.15
N ALA A 171 -30.85 -14.54 23.59
CA ALA A 171 -31.60 -15.33 24.59
C ALA A 171 -31.96 -16.73 24.08
N MET A 172 -32.47 -16.81 22.84
CA MET A 172 -32.79 -18.08 22.19
C MET A 172 -31.53 -18.94 21.96
N LEU A 173 -30.37 -18.33 21.67
CA LEU A 173 -29.11 -19.06 21.55
C LEU A 173 -28.69 -19.67 22.89
N ALA A 174 -28.81 -18.92 23.99
CA ALA A 174 -28.52 -19.41 25.33
C ALA A 174 -29.45 -20.55 25.75
N ASP A 175 -30.75 -20.43 25.46
CA ASP A 175 -31.74 -21.48 25.75
C ASP A 175 -31.42 -22.77 24.99
N ARG A 176 -31.11 -22.68 23.69
CA ARG A 176 -30.73 -23.86 22.87
C ARG A 176 -29.45 -24.53 23.36
N LEU A 177 -28.45 -23.73 23.74
CA LEU A 177 -27.20 -24.26 24.26
C LEU A 177 -27.43 -24.92 25.64
N ALA A 178 -28.30 -24.34 26.48
CA ALA A 178 -28.71 -24.92 27.76
C ALA A 178 -29.46 -26.25 27.59
N GLU A 179 -30.35 -26.37 26.60
CA GLU A 179 -31.02 -27.63 26.26
C GLU A 179 -30.01 -28.72 25.86
N HIS A 180 -28.99 -28.34 25.07
CA HIS A 180 -27.93 -29.26 24.65
C HIS A 180 -27.01 -29.66 25.81
N GLY A 181 -26.59 -28.69 26.64
CA GLY A 181 -25.78 -28.91 27.83
C GLY A 181 -26.50 -29.74 28.89
N ALA A 182 -27.82 -29.55 29.07
CA ALA A 182 -28.63 -30.37 29.97
C ALA A 182 -28.65 -31.85 29.56
N ALA A 183 -28.64 -32.15 28.26
CA ALA A 183 -28.51 -33.52 27.77
C ALA A 183 -27.12 -34.15 28.07
N GLN A 184 -26.11 -33.31 28.32
CA GLN A 184 -24.73 -33.70 28.62
C GLN A 184 -24.35 -33.55 30.11
N GLY A 185 -25.24 -33.01 30.93
CA GLY A 185 -25.03 -32.80 32.38
C GLY A 185 -24.29 -31.51 32.74
N GLU A 186 -24.20 -30.54 31.82
CA GLU A 186 -23.48 -29.28 32.03
C GLU A 186 -24.33 -28.18 32.71
N PRO A 187 -23.71 -27.29 33.52
CA PRO A 187 -24.42 -26.22 34.20
C PRO A 187 -24.85 -25.10 33.24
N ILE A 188 -26.12 -24.69 33.34
CA ILE A 188 -26.77 -23.65 32.51
C ILE A 188 -26.03 -22.29 32.56
N THR A 189 -25.37 -21.95 33.67
CA THR A 189 -24.63 -20.67 33.76
C THR A 189 -23.41 -20.64 32.82
N GLY A 190 -22.83 -21.80 32.49
CA GLY A 190 -21.74 -21.91 31.51
C GLY A 190 -22.22 -21.49 30.12
N THR A 191 -23.42 -21.92 29.72
CA THR A 191 -23.88 -21.76 28.34
C THR A 191 -24.14 -20.30 27.94
N ALA A 192 -24.65 -19.48 28.86
CA ALA A 192 -24.80 -18.04 28.61
C ALA A 192 -23.44 -17.34 28.44
N VAL A 193 -22.41 -17.78 29.17
CA VAL A 193 -21.04 -17.25 29.05
C VAL A 193 -20.42 -17.66 27.71
N GLU A 194 -20.68 -18.87 27.22
CA GLU A 194 -20.21 -19.33 25.91
C GLU A 194 -20.79 -18.51 24.76
N VAL A 195 -22.09 -18.20 24.82
CA VAL A 195 -22.77 -17.34 23.84
C VAL A 195 -22.08 -15.99 23.77
N GLU A 196 -21.83 -15.36 24.92
CA GLU A 196 -21.16 -14.06 24.98
C GLU A 196 -19.73 -14.10 24.46
N THR A 197 -18.98 -15.13 24.85
CA THR A 197 -17.60 -15.31 24.40
C THR A 197 -17.54 -15.45 22.88
N ARG A 198 -18.51 -16.13 22.28
CA ARG A 198 -18.59 -16.26 20.83
C ARG A 198 -18.97 -14.95 20.14
N LEU A 199 -19.97 -14.23 20.66
CA LEU A 199 -20.35 -12.91 20.12
C LEU A 199 -19.18 -11.93 20.19
N GLN A 200 -18.44 -11.94 21.31
CA GLN A 200 -17.24 -11.13 21.46
C GLN A 200 -16.17 -11.50 20.42
N SER A 201 -15.95 -12.79 20.17
CA SER A 201 -14.98 -13.24 19.14
C SER A 201 -15.34 -12.75 17.73
N ILE A 202 -16.64 -12.68 17.40
CA ILE A 202 -17.11 -12.14 16.10
C ILE A 202 -17.00 -10.61 16.07
N GLN A 203 -17.21 -9.93 17.19
CA GLN A 203 -16.96 -8.51 17.32
C GLN A 203 -15.47 -8.18 17.13
N ASP A 204 -14.57 -8.95 17.73
CA ASP A 204 -13.12 -8.79 17.57
C ASP A 204 -12.70 -8.98 16.11
N LEU A 205 -13.31 -9.93 15.40
CA LEU A 205 -13.12 -10.10 13.96
C LEU A 205 -13.53 -8.85 13.18
N THR A 206 -14.68 -8.25 13.52
CA THR A 206 -15.16 -7.01 12.88
C THR A 206 -14.21 -5.82 13.13
N ILE A 207 -13.67 -5.71 14.35
CA ILE A 207 -12.67 -4.71 14.71
C ILE A 207 -11.41 -4.90 13.86
N GLU A 208 -10.94 -6.14 13.71
CA GLU A 208 -9.76 -6.46 12.92
C GLU A 208 -9.95 -6.15 11.43
N LEU A 209 -11.08 -6.55 10.84
CA LEU A 209 -11.43 -6.21 9.45
C LEU A 209 -11.42 -4.69 9.24
N ASN A 210 -12.01 -3.92 10.17
CA ASN A 210 -11.99 -2.47 10.13
C ASN A 210 -10.57 -1.88 10.21
N ARG A 211 -9.72 -2.44 11.07
CA ARG A 211 -8.31 -2.05 11.18
C ARG A 211 -7.59 -2.24 9.84
N GLN A 212 -7.77 -3.39 9.20
CA GLN A 212 -7.13 -3.67 7.91
C GLN A 212 -7.66 -2.80 6.76
N VAL A 213 -8.97 -2.49 6.73
CA VAL A 213 -9.53 -1.52 5.77
C VAL A 213 -8.87 -0.16 5.94
N ASN A 214 -8.68 0.29 7.18
CA ASN A 214 -8.01 1.55 7.46
C ASN A 214 -6.54 1.53 6.99
N ASP A 215 -5.82 0.44 7.23
CA ASP A 215 -4.45 0.27 6.77
C ASP A 215 -4.35 0.31 5.24
N ALA A 216 -5.23 -0.43 4.55
CA ALA A 216 -5.31 -0.42 3.09
C ALA A 216 -5.60 0.99 2.55
N ASN A 217 -6.48 1.76 3.21
CA ASN A 217 -6.71 3.16 2.85
C ASN A 217 -5.45 4.03 2.99
N ILE A 218 -4.67 3.85 4.05
CA ILE A 218 -3.41 4.59 4.24
C ILE A 218 -2.42 4.25 3.12
N LEU A 219 -2.27 2.96 2.80
CA LEU A 219 -1.41 2.50 1.71
C LEU A 219 -1.85 3.05 0.35
N LEU A 220 -3.14 2.98 0.02
CA LEU A 220 -3.71 3.51 -1.23
C LEU A 220 -3.51 5.02 -1.36
N ASN A 221 -3.68 5.80 -0.28
CA ASN A 221 -3.44 7.23 -0.32
C ASN A 221 -1.96 7.57 -0.56
N LYS A 222 -1.05 6.83 0.08
CA LYS A 222 0.39 6.97 -0.16
C LYS A 222 0.76 6.55 -1.59
N LEU A 223 0.15 5.49 -2.11
CA LEU A 223 0.39 5.04 -3.48
C LEU A 223 -0.08 6.10 -4.48
N ALA A 224 -1.30 6.61 -4.32
CA ALA A 224 -1.86 7.62 -5.21
C ALA A 224 -0.98 8.88 -5.28
N ILE A 225 -0.50 9.39 -4.15
CA ILE A 225 0.35 10.59 -4.15
C ILE A 225 1.71 10.32 -4.81
N GLU A 226 2.30 9.15 -4.62
CA GLU A 226 3.56 8.79 -5.29
C GLU A 226 3.36 8.55 -6.80
N ALA A 227 2.24 7.98 -7.21
CA ALA A 227 1.88 7.83 -8.61
C ALA A 227 1.70 9.20 -9.29
N GLU A 228 0.98 10.13 -8.66
CA GLU A 228 0.85 11.51 -9.16
C GLU A 228 2.22 12.20 -9.34
N ARG A 229 3.13 12.04 -8.36
CA ARG A 229 4.51 12.57 -8.46
C ARG A 229 5.30 11.93 -9.59
N ALA A 230 5.27 10.61 -9.70
CA ALA A 230 5.99 9.87 -10.74
C ALA A 230 5.47 10.23 -12.15
N ILE A 231 4.15 10.42 -12.30
CA ILE A 231 3.52 10.88 -13.54
C ILE A 231 4.06 12.28 -13.92
N LEU A 232 3.96 13.25 -13.00
CA LEU A 232 4.45 14.61 -13.25
C LEU A 232 5.96 14.64 -13.56
N LEU A 233 6.75 13.86 -12.83
CA LEU A 233 8.19 13.80 -13.04
C LEU A 233 8.54 13.20 -14.39
N LYS A 234 7.81 12.17 -14.84
CA LYS A 234 7.99 11.58 -16.16
C LYS A 234 7.66 12.58 -17.27
N ASP A 235 6.65 13.43 -17.08
CA ASP A 235 6.36 14.55 -18.00
C ASP A 235 7.51 15.56 -18.05
N VAL A 236 8.02 15.99 -16.88
CA VAL A 236 9.12 16.97 -16.80
C VAL A 236 10.42 16.44 -17.38
N LEU A 237 10.72 15.15 -17.18
CA LEU A 237 11.93 14.52 -17.67
C LEU A 237 11.81 14.01 -19.11
N SER A 238 10.62 14.08 -19.73
CA SER A 238 10.48 13.76 -21.14
C SER A 238 11.16 14.86 -21.97
N PRO A 239 12.16 14.52 -22.81
CA PRO A 239 12.85 15.48 -23.65
C PRO A 239 11.93 15.87 -24.82
N ASP A 240 11.00 16.80 -24.59
CA ASP A 240 10.18 17.31 -25.69
C ASP A 240 10.99 18.32 -26.52
N ASN A 241 11.43 17.80 -27.66
CA ASN A 241 11.89 18.55 -28.82
C ASN A 241 10.65 19.27 -29.41
N PRO A 242 10.57 20.61 -29.38
CA PRO A 242 9.33 21.34 -29.69
C PRO A 242 8.83 21.21 -31.15
N GLU A 243 9.58 20.54 -32.04
CA GLU A 243 9.25 20.40 -33.46
C GLU A 243 8.76 19.01 -33.88
N LEU A 244 8.73 18.00 -33.01
CA LEU A 244 8.23 16.66 -33.36
C LEU A 244 7.17 16.19 -32.36
N LEU A 245 5.93 16.16 -32.84
CA LEU A 245 4.71 15.60 -32.25
C LEU A 245 4.78 14.08 -31.96
N VAL A 246 5.93 13.55 -31.52
CA VAL A 246 6.00 12.16 -31.06
C VAL A 246 5.53 12.17 -29.62
N ARG A 247 4.22 11.95 -29.43
CA ARG A 247 3.65 11.63 -28.11
C ARG A 247 4.51 10.52 -27.50
N GLN A 248 5.16 10.82 -26.38
CA GLN A 248 5.85 9.80 -25.59
C GLN A 248 4.89 8.64 -25.33
N GLU A 249 5.30 7.41 -25.64
CA GLU A 249 4.50 6.23 -25.36
C GLU A 249 4.47 6.02 -23.84
N TRP A 250 3.30 6.23 -23.24
CA TRP A 250 3.06 5.88 -21.85
C TRP A 250 2.83 4.39 -21.74
N PRO A 251 3.35 3.74 -20.67
CA PRO A 251 2.96 2.36 -20.39
C PRO A 251 1.44 2.29 -20.21
N VAL A 252 0.86 1.14 -20.54
CA VAL A 252 -0.56 0.88 -20.27
C VAL A 252 -0.70 0.67 -18.77
N LEU A 253 -1.30 1.65 -18.08
CA LEU A 253 -1.50 1.66 -16.63
C LEU A 253 -3.01 1.61 -16.33
N PRO A 254 -3.65 0.44 -16.43
CA PRO A 254 -5.11 0.32 -16.32
C PRO A 254 -5.64 0.73 -14.94
N HIS A 255 -4.88 0.50 -13.87
CA HIS A 255 -5.31 0.78 -12.50
C HIS A 255 -4.98 2.21 -12.08
N LEU A 256 -4.03 2.88 -12.75
CA LEU A 256 -3.77 4.31 -12.64
C LEU A 256 -4.47 5.13 -13.73
N ALA A 257 -5.33 4.53 -14.55
CA ALA A 257 -6.07 5.21 -15.62
C ALA A 257 -6.82 6.49 -15.14
N PRO A 258 -7.42 6.55 -13.94
CA PRO A 258 -7.99 7.79 -13.43
C PRO A 258 -6.97 8.93 -13.28
N LEU A 259 -5.76 8.62 -12.80
CA LEU A 259 -4.68 9.61 -12.65
C LEU A 259 -4.13 10.04 -14.03
N MET A 260 -4.05 9.10 -14.97
CA MET A 260 -3.72 9.41 -16.37
C MET A 260 -4.75 10.36 -16.99
N GLY A 261 -6.04 10.17 -16.71
CA GLY A 261 -7.09 11.09 -17.16
C GLY A 261 -7.01 12.48 -16.52
N LEU A 262 -6.49 12.61 -15.30
CA LEU A 262 -6.20 13.92 -14.68
C LEU A 262 -4.99 14.59 -15.34
N ARG A 263 -3.92 13.82 -15.60
CA ARG A 263 -2.74 14.27 -16.34
C ARG A 263 -3.10 14.80 -17.72
N GLU A 264 -3.88 14.05 -18.50
CA GLU A 264 -4.30 14.44 -19.87
C GLU A 264 -5.08 15.76 -19.92
N LYS A 265 -5.71 16.15 -18.80
CA LYS A 265 -6.47 17.40 -18.65
C LYS A 265 -5.66 18.52 -17.98
N ASP A 266 -4.36 18.33 -17.76
CA ASP A 266 -3.48 19.27 -17.06
C ASP A 266 -3.99 19.62 -15.64
N MET A 267 -4.57 18.63 -14.95
CA MET A 267 -5.17 18.80 -13.61
C MET A 267 -4.26 18.34 -12.47
N LEU A 268 -3.02 17.93 -12.76
CA LEU A 268 -2.03 17.56 -11.75
C LEU A 268 -1.15 18.77 -11.42
N SER A 269 -1.19 19.22 -10.16
CA SER A 269 -0.41 20.37 -9.68
C SER A 269 0.65 19.92 -8.69
N SER A 270 1.92 20.22 -8.96
CA SER A 270 3.04 19.91 -8.05
C SER A 270 2.83 20.52 -6.65
N VAL A 271 2.40 21.79 -6.58
CA VAL A 271 2.16 22.50 -5.31
C VAL A 271 1.08 21.81 -4.47
N GLU A 272 -0.02 21.41 -5.09
CA GLU A 272 -1.11 20.73 -4.36
C GLU A 272 -0.73 19.30 -3.97
N ILE A 273 0.08 18.62 -4.79
CA ILE A 273 0.65 17.32 -4.48
C ILE A 273 1.55 17.41 -3.25
N ASP A 274 2.51 18.34 -3.22
CA ASP A 274 3.43 18.50 -2.09
C ASP A 274 2.70 18.85 -0.79
N ARG A 275 1.67 19.69 -0.87
CA ARG A 275 0.82 20.02 0.27
C ARG A 275 0.12 18.78 0.85
N ARG A 276 -0.46 17.93 -0.01
CA ARG A 276 -1.14 16.70 0.41
C ARG A 276 -0.15 15.64 0.92
N LYS A 277 1.01 15.54 0.28
CA LYS A 277 2.07 14.57 0.58
C LYS A 277 2.47 14.62 2.05
N GLN A 278 2.73 15.80 2.62
CA GLN A 278 3.16 15.92 4.02
C GLN A 278 2.19 15.24 5.00
N LYS A 279 0.88 15.44 4.82
CA LYS A 279 -0.14 14.83 5.67
C LYS A 279 -0.25 13.32 5.45
N ILE A 280 -0.14 12.88 4.20
CA ILE A 280 -0.19 11.45 3.84
C ILE A 280 1.04 10.73 4.40
N ASP A 281 2.23 11.30 4.26
CA ASP A 281 3.50 10.78 4.77
C ASP A 281 3.50 10.67 6.29
N ALA A 282 2.96 11.68 6.99
CA ALA A 282 2.83 11.64 8.44
C ALA A 282 1.97 10.45 8.89
N ARG A 283 0.78 10.27 8.30
CA ARG A 283 -0.13 9.15 8.62
C ARG A 283 0.47 7.79 8.25
N PHE A 284 1.12 7.72 7.09
CA PHE A 284 1.81 6.51 6.64
C PHE A 284 2.94 6.13 7.61
N SER A 285 3.76 7.10 8.01
CA SER A 285 4.87 6.88 8.94
C SER A 285 4.38 6.51 10.34
N GLU A 286 3.37 7.22 10.86
CA GLU A 286 2.75 6.89 12.14
C GLU A 286 2.26 5.43 12.17
N ARG A 287 1.65 4.96 11.08
CA ARG A 287 1.13 3.60 11.00
C ARG A 287 2.20 2.53 10.80
N PHE A 288 3.13 2.74 9.86
CA PHE A 288 4.02 1.66 9.39
C PHE A 288 5.48 1.82 9.83
N ALA A 289 5.92 3.00 10.32
CA ALA A 289 7.27 3.19 10.83
C ALA A 289 7.42 2.76 12.30
N MET A 290 6.34 2.72 13.09
CA MET A 290 6.37 2.25 14.48
C MET A 290 6.69 0.74 14.61
N ASN A 291 6.51 -0.02 13.54
CA ASN A 291 6.80 -1.47 13.52
C ASN A 291 8.24 -1.80 13.09
N ARG A 292 9.09 -0.80 12.82
CA ARG A 292 10.54 -1.04 12.62
C ARG A 292 11.23 -1.23 13.96
N SER A 293 12.10 -2.24 14.01
CA SER A 293 12.92 -2.50 15.19
C SER A 293 13.75 -1.25 15.55
N PRO A 294 14.09 -1.02 16.83
CA PRO A 294 14.99 0.06 17.22
C PRO A 294 16.33 0.05 16.47
N ALA A 295 16.80 -1.14 16.05
CA ALA A 295 18.02 -1.32 15.27
C ALA A 295 17.91 -0.76 13.83
N GLU A 296 16.77 -0.91 13.18
CA GLU A 296 16.50 -0.33 11.85
C GLU A 296 16.31 1.18 11.91
N ARG A 297 15.79 1.70 13.03
CA ARG A 297 15.72 3.15 13.29
C ARG A 297 17.10 3.79 13.47
N ALA A 298 18.05 3.07 14.08
CA ALA A 298 19.42 3.54 14.26
C ALA A 298 20.28 3.50 12.97
N GLY A 299 19.86 2.74 11.95
CA GLY A 299 20.61 2.56 10.70
C GLY A 299 20.46 3.69 9.67
N HIS A 300 19.56 4.66 9.88
CA HIS A 300 19.29 5.76 8.92
C HIS A 300 19.52 7.16 9.48
N GLY A 301 20.22 7.26 10.61
CA GLY A 301 20.59 8.54 11.20
C GLY A 301 21.74 8.39 12.16
N ARG A 302 22.95 8.16 11.63
CA ARG A 302 24.14 8.63 12.37
C ARG A 302 24.22 10.13 12.11
N PRO A 303 24.08 10.99 13.14
CA PRO A 303 24.55 12.35 13.03
C PRO A 303 26.06 12.26 12.75
N LEU A 304 26.53 12.96 11.73
CA LEU A 304 27.96 13.22 11.58
C LEU A 304 28.40 13.93 12.86
N GLU A 305 29.20 13.25 13.68
CA GLU A 305 29.87 13.90 14.80
C GLU A 305 30.70 15.07 14.25
N PRO A 306 30.70 16.23 14.92
CA PRO A 306 31.48 17.37 14.48
C PRO A 306 32.97 16.99 14.53
N GLU A 307 33.65 17.11 13.38
CA GLU A 307 35.11 17.04 13.30
C GLU A 307 35.70 18.03 14.30
N VAL A 308 36.28 17.49 15.37
CA VAL A 308 37.11 18.24 16.30
C VAL A 308 38.41 18.58 15.54
N HIS A 309 38.49 19.80 15.03
CA HIS A 309 39.74 20.38 14.58
C HIS A 309 40.67 20.53 15.79
N HIS A 310 41.65 19.63 15.89
CA HIS A 310 42.84 19.86 16.71
C HIS A 310 43.76 20.84 15.99
N ALA A 311 44.07 21.94 16.67
CA ALA A 311 45.14 22.87 16.37
C ALA A 311 46.51 22.29 16.77
#